data_AF-A0A1H8HJU7-F1
#
_entry.id   AF-A0A1H8HJU7-F1
#
_cell.length_a   1.000
_cell.length_b   1.000
_cell.length_c   1.000
_cell.angle_alpha   90.00
_cell.angle_beta   90.00
_cell.angle_gamma   90.00
#
_symmetry.space_group_name_H-M   'P 1'
#
loop_
_entity.id
_entity.type
_entity.pdbx_description
1 polymer ?
#
loop_
_entity_poly.entity_id
_entity_poly.type
_entity_poly.pdbx_seq_one_letter_code
_entity_poly.pdbx_strand_id
1 'polypeptide(L)'
;MNIRTIDTEGDIHPAQEGCLFSFDGPYGALRGIGAAQPIPRGRGDTLESRLAGLAGMIGGALPFSDQDEDCLWRADSVLTSQALPIASQMAAALLPKVRSMQPEPPVGDFARAVAHALRIMGDSAGQDQALTKVVLSRTLALTTDRPIPADLVMARLAQDRTVTTFATRLPDQPGQDGPRLLIGATPELLLRKSAAQIVSHPLAGSAPRSADPVRDRAAANGLLQSDKDRREHALVVEYILDVLAPFCADLGCPEGTTLTHTGSMWHLGTRIQGRLHDESLPSILLASRLHPTPAICGLPVRRAADLIHQLEPVPRGFYAGATGWNDAQGDGAWFVTIRCAEICGTTARLHAGAGIVPGSDPMAEAAETGAKFGALLDALGLPRAAGMTGIHTAS
;
A
#
# COMPACT_ATOMS: atom_id res chain seq x y z
N MET A 1 19.37 -10.04 21.99
CA MET A 1 19.74 -9.07 20.94
C MET A 1 19.66 -7.71 21.58
N ASN A 2 20.77 -6.98 21.69
CA ASN A 2 20.75 -5.66 22.33
C ASN A 2 19.99 -4.69 21.42
N ILE A 3 18.74 -4.37 21.79
CA ILE A 3 18.03 -3.19 21.28
C ILE A 3 18.87 -2.00 21.77
N ARG A 4 19.81 -1.54 20.95
CA ARG A 4 20.51 -0.30 21.22
C ARG A 4 19.61 0.82 20.70
N THR A 5 18.93 1.50 21.62
CA THR A 5 18.52 2.88 21.40
C THR A 5 19.81 3.68 21.25
N ILE A 6 20.29 3.84 20.02
CA ILE A 6 21.44 4.70 19.77
C ILE A 6 20.87 6.11 19.60
N ASP A 7 21.06 6.96 20.62
CA ASP A 7 20.88 8.42 20.55
C ASP A 7 22.00 9.03 19.67
N THR A 8 22.07 8.64 18.40
CA THR A 8 22.87 9.36 17.41
C THR A 8 21.94 10.28 16.66
N GLU A 9 22.11 11.58 16.88
CA GLU A 9 21.55 12.72 16.14
C GLU A 9 21.97 12.74 14.64
N GLY A 10 22.25 11.59 14.03
CA GLY A 10 22.54 11.45 12.61
C GLY A 10 21.27 11.05 11.85
N ASP A 11 20.75 11.95 11.03
CA ASP A 11 19.68 11.66 10.06
C ASP A 11 20.16 10.60 9.06
N ILE A 12 19.91 9.32 9.34
CA ILE A 12 20.25 8.21 8.42
C ILE A 12 19.09 7.95 7.47
N HIS A 13 19.19 8.35 6.20
CA HIS A 13 18.06 8.46 5.27
C HIS A 13 17.62 7.12 4.62
N PRO A 14 16.34 6.96 4.20
CA PRO A 14 15.82 5.73 3.59
C PRO A 14 16.57 5.21 2.35
N ALA A 15 17.17 6.09 1.55
CA ALA A 15 17.99 5.76 0.37
C ALA A 15 19.49 5.76 0.68
N GLN A 16 19.88 5.91 1.94
CA GLN A 16 21.27 5.75 2.37
C GLN A 16 21.69 4.28 2.27
N GLU A 17 22.95 4.06 1.88
CA GLU A 17 23.55 2.72 1.88
C GLU A 17 23.30 2.02 3.22
N GLY A 18 22.70 0.83 3.15
CA GLY A 18 22.41 -0.01 4.32
C GLY A 18 20.98 0.08 4.87
N CYS A 19 20.12 1.01 4.41
CA CYS A 19 18.70 0.98 4.75
C CYS A 19 17.97 -0.07 3.89
N LEU A 20 17.40 -1.09 4.53
CA LEU A 20 16.70 -2.20 3.87
C LEU A 20 15.21 -1.95 3.79
N PHE A 21 14.64 -1.42 4.87
CA PHE A 21 13.25 -1.00 4.95
C PHE A 21 13.07 0.09 6.01
N SER A 22 12.09 0.96 5.81
CA SER A 22 11.70 2.00 6.76
C SER A 22 10.19 2.19 6.76
N PHE A 23 9.65 2.53 7.93
CA PHE A 23 8.25 2.84 8.18
C PHE A 23 8.17 4.02 9.13
N ASP A 24 7.34 5.03 8.84
CA ASP A 24 7.09 6.20 9.71
C ASP A 24 5.63 6.64 9.62
N GLY A 25 4.92 6.69 10.74
CA GLY A 25 3.51 7.07 10.78
C GLY A 25 2.86 6.90 12.16
N PRO A 26 1.51 6.79 12.23
CA PRO A 26 0.76 6.69 13.48
C PRO A 26 1.13 5.52 14.40
N TYR A 27 1.84 4.52 13.87
CA TYR A 27 2.26 3.33 14.62
C TYR A 27 3.73 3.39 15.08
N GLY A 28 4.37 4.56 14.96
CA GLY A 28 5.78 4.79 15.29
C GLY A 28 6.68 4.75 14.07
N ALA A 29 7.95 5.05 14.29
CA ALA A 29 8.99 5.00 13.26
C ALA A 29 9.94 3.81 13.50
N LEU A 30 10.24 3.09 12.43
CA LEU A 30 11.18 1.97 12.42
C LEU A 30 12.02 1.97 11.15
N ARG A 31 13.33 1.73 11.30
CA ARG A 31 14.26 1.51 10.20
C ARG A 31 15.06 0.24 10.44
N GLY A 32 15.04 -0.67 9.47
CA GLY A 32 15.92 -1.84 9.43
C GLY A 32 17.20 -1.49 8.67
N ILE A 33 18.33 -1.51 9.37
CA ILE A 33 19.64 -1.10 8.84
C ILE A 33 20.61 -2.27 8.98
N GLY A 34 21.41 -2.50 7.94
CA GLY A 34 22.50 -3.47 8.01
C GLY A 34 23.06 -3.83 6.64
N ALA A 35 24.00 -4.78 6.67
CA ALA A 35 24.38 -5.46 5.46
C ALA A 35 23.15 -6.21 4.92
N ALA A 36 22.93 -6.12 3.61
CA ALA A 36 21.80 -6.77 2.98
C ALA A 36 21.88 -8.29 3.19
N GLN A 37 21.04 -8.82 4.09
CA GLN A 37 20.86 -10.26 4.28
C GLN A 37 19.50 -10.63 3.70
N PRO A 38 19.42 -10.85 2.37
CA PRO A 38 18.18 -11.26 1.74
C PRO A 38 17.77 -12.63 2.30
N ILE A 39 16.51 -12.75 2.68
CA ILE A 39 15.90 -14.06 2.89
C ILE A 39 15.65 -14.63 1.48
N PRO A 40 15.94 -15.92 1.22
CA PRO A 40 15.66 -16.53 -0.07
C PRO A 40 14.22 -16.24 -0.51
N ARG A 41 14.08 -15.68 -1.70
CA ARG A 41 12.78 -15.32 -2.26
C ARG A 41 11.98 -16.59 -2.54
N GLY A 42 10.67 -16.47 -2.39
CA GLY A 42 9.77 -17.58 -2.66
C GLY A 42 8.33 -17.13 -2.67
N ARG A 43 7.47 -18.04 -3.10
CA ARG A 43 6.02 -17.85 -3.12
C ARG A 43 5.45 -17.95 -1.71
N GLY A 44 4.21 -17.46 -1.54
CA GLY A 44 3.55 -17.39 -0.24
C GLY A 44 3.37 -18.74 0.46
N ASP A 45 3.20 -19.83 -0.29
CA ASP A 45 3.09 -21.20 0.23
C ASP A 45 4.39 -21.71 0.88
N THR A 46 5.53 -21.17 0.50
CA THR A 46 6.85 -21.49 1.08
C THR A 46 7.27 -20.56 2.22
N LEU A 47 6.46 -19.55 2.55
CA LEU A 47 6.86 -18.48 3.48
C LEU A 47 7.16 -19.03 4.88
N GLU A 48 6.27 -19.85 5.44
CA GLU A 48 6.42 -20.41 6.78
C GLU A 48 7.69 -21.24 6.93
N SER A 49 7.99 -22.11 5.97
CA SER A 49 9.18 -22.96 6.01
C SER A 49 10.48 -22.15 5.83
N ARG A 50 10.46 -21.09 5.02
CA ARG A 50 11.61 -20.19 4.84
C ARG A 50 11.89 -19.34 6.08
N LEU A 51 10.87 -19.00 6.86
CA LEU A 51 11.01 -18.23 8.09
C LEU A 51 11.31 -19.09 9.32
N ALA A 52 11.08 -20.40 9.24
CA ALA A 52 11.31 -21.31 10.35
C ALA A 52 12.75 -21.23 10.87
N GLY A 53 12.89 -20.91 12.16
CA GLY A 53 14.19 -20.78 12.82
C GLY A 53 14.97 -19.50 12.50
N LEU A 54 14.44 -18.61 11.66
CA LEU A 54 15.02 -17.27 11.48
C LEU A 54 14.69 -16.40 12.70
N ALA A 55 15.73 -15.97 13.41
CA ALA A 55 15.63 -14.95 14.44
C ALA A 55 16.09 -13.59 13.89
N GLY A 56 15.53 -12.52 14.46
CA GLY A 56 15.94 -11.15 14.18
C GLY A 56 14.78 -10.29 13.67
N MET A 57 15.12 -9.09 13.21
CA MET A 57 14.17 -8.19 12.58
C MET A 57 14.04 -8.53 11.09
N ILE A 58 12.84 -8.89 10.67
CA ILE A 58 12.51 -9.20 9.28
C ILE A 58 11.61 -8.09 8.75
N GLY A 59 11.89 -7.58 7.56
CA GLY A 59 11.03 -6.60 6.91
C GLY A 59 11.17 -6.65 5.40
N GLY A 60 10.15 -6.14 4.71
CA GLY A 60 10.11 -6.24 3.26
C GLY A 60 8.70 -6.13 2.70
N ALA A 61 8.49 -6.76 1.54
CA ALA A 61 7.22 -6.72 0.82
C ALA A 61 6.79 -8.10 0.31
N LEU A 62 5.50 -8.38 0.42
CA LEU A 62 4.77 -9.49 -0.18
C LEU A 62 4.08 -9.00 -1.46
N PRO A 63 4.16 -9.73 -2.58
CA PRO A 63 3.59 -9.30 -3.85
C PRO A 63 2.07 -9.46 -3.87
N PHE A 64 1.40 -8.81 -4.81
CA PHE A 64 -0.05 -8.97 -5.01
C PHE A 64 -0.44 -10.39 -5.42
N SER A 65 0.29 -10.98 -6.36
CA SER A 65 0.00 -12.33 -6.88
C SER A 65 0.64 -13.41 -6.00
N ASP A 66 -0.07 -14.51 -5.81
CA ASP A 66 0.44 -15.72 -5.18
C ASP A 66 1.43 -16.52 -6.06
N GLN A 67 1.59 -16.11 -7.32
CA GLN A 67 2.58 -16.67 -8.25
C GLN A 67 3.93 -15.93 -8.19
N ASP A 68 3.93 -14.71 -7.66
CA ASP A 68 5.13 -13.88 -7.54
C ASP A 68 5.89 -14.20 -6.24
N GLU A 69 7.20 -13.91 -6.24
CA GLU A 69 8.04 -14.10 -5.07
C GLU A 69 8.14 -12.84 -4.21
N ASP A 70 8.13 -13.03 -2.89
CA ASP A 70 8.38 -11.96 -1.93
C ASP A 70 9.78 -11.34 -2.01
N CYS A 71 9.94 -10.23 -1.31
CA CYS A 71 11.23 -9.58 -1.09
C CYS A 71 11.36 -9.25 0.40
N LEU A 72 12.03 -10.14 1.14
CA LEU A 72 12.22 -10.02 2.57
C LEU A 72 13.72 -9.89 2.92
N TRP A 73 13.98 -9.05 3.92
CA TRP A 73 15.31 -8.75 4.42
C TRP A 73 15.38 -9.06 5.90
N ARG A 74 16.50 -9.65 6.34
CA ARG A 74 16.89 -9.63 7.75
C ARG A 74 17.77 -8.41 8.00
N ALA A 75 17.40 -7.57 8.95
CA ALA A 75 18.21 -6.42 9.35
C ALA A 75 19.16 -6.79 10.50
N ASP A 76 20.39 -6.26 10.46
CA ASP A 76 21.39 -6.43 11.53
C ASP A 76 21.05 -5.60 12.76
N SER A 77 20.49 -4.42 12.53
CA SER A 77 20.16 -3.43 13.54
C SER A 77 18.86 -2.72 13.20
N VAL A 78 18.24 -2.16 14.23
CA VAL A 78 16.97 -1.46 14.10
C VAL A 78 17.10 -0.12 14.81
N LEU A 79 16.70 0.94 14.13
CA LEU A 79 16.47 2.24 14.75
C LEU A 79 14.97 2.43 14.93
N THR A 80 14.56 2.76 16.14
CA THR A 80 13.18 3.10 16.47
C THR A 80 13.11 4.51 17.05
N SER A 81 12.07 5.26 16.70
CA SER A 81 11.77 6.54 17.33
C SER A 81 10.26 6.77 17.39
N GLN A 82 9.81 7.69 18.26
CA GLN A 82 8.39 8.06 18.31
C GLN A 82 7.95 8.87 17.07
N ALA A 83 8.89 9.59 16.45
CA ALA A 83 8.75 10.23 15.15
C ALA A 83 10.15 10.51 14.60
N LEU A 84 10.35 10.38 13.29
CA LEU A 84 11.58 10.86 12.66
C LEU A 84 11.49 12.39 12.52
N PRO A 85 12.57 13.14 12.85
CA PRO A 85 12.63 14.56 12.52
C PRO A 85 12.33 14.71 11.03
N ILE A 86 11.36 15.57 10.69
CA ILE A 86 11.20 15.98 9.29
C ILE A 86 12.50 16.71 8.98
N ALA A 87 13.29 16.18 8.04
CA ALA A 87 14.49 16.84 7.56
C ALA A 87 14.07 18.15 6.87
N SER A 88 13.84 19.19 7.67
CA SER A 88 13.42 20.53 7.26
C SER A 88 14.45 21.15 6.30
N GLN A 89 15.68 20.63 6.29
CA GLN A 89 16.77 21.06 5.43
C GLN A 89 16.70 20.48 4.00
N MET A 90 15.95 19.39 3.76
CA MET A 90 15.86 18.79 2.41
C MET A 90 14.86 19.49 1.48
N ALA A 91 13.96 20.33 2.02
CA ALA A 91 12.94 21.03 1.23
C ALA A 91 13.53 21.96 0.15
N ALA A 92 14.81 22.35 0.28
CA ALA A 92 15.53 23.19 -0.68
C ALA A 92 16.14 22.41 -1.86
N ALA A 93 16.17 21.07 -1.83
CA ALA A 93 16.70 20.28 -2.93
C ALA A 93 15.74 20.31 -4.14
N LEU A 94 16.27 20.69 -5.31
CA LEU A 94 15.51 20.74 -6.54
C LEU A 94 15.15 19.32 -7.01
N LEU A 95 13.85 19.11 -7.26
CA LEU A 95 13.37 17.91 -7.93
C LEU A 95 13.90 17.85 -9.37
N PRO A 96 14.15 16.64 -9.90
CA PRO A 96 14.58 16.48 -11.28
C PRO A 96 13.46 16.89 -12.25
N LYS A 97 13.82 17.34 -13.45
CA LYS A 97 12.86 17.70 -14.49
C LYS A 97 12.29 16.42 -15.11
N VAL A 98 10.96 16.36 -15.20
CA VAL A 98 10.27 15.27 -15.90
C VAL A 98 10.47 15.38 -17.41
N ARG A 99 10.96 14.31 -18.02
CA ARG A 99 11.09 14.16 -19.48
C ARG A 99 9.84 13.54 -20.10
N SER A 100 9.24 12.56 -19.43
CA SER A 100 7.99 11.97 -19.88
C SER A 100 7.22 11.38 -18.71
N MET A 101 5.90 11.42 -18.80
CA MET A 101 5.02 10.65 -17.94
C MET A 101 3.85 10.10 -18.74
N GLN A 102 3.69 8.79 -18.77
CA GLN A 102 2.70 8.10 -19.59
C GLN A 102 1.75 7.28 -18.72
N PRO A 103 0.42 7.45 -18.87
CA PRO A 103 -0.55 6.54 -18.27
C PRO A 103 -0.53 5.16 -18.91
N GLU A 104 -0.45 4.13 -18.08
CA GLU A 104 -0.36 2.73 -18.47
C GLU A 104 -1.49 1.92 -17.77
N PRO A 105 -2.60 1.60 -18.46
CA PRO A 105 -2.95 2.05 -19.81
C PRO A 105 -3.46 3.51 -19.84
N PRO A 106 -3.67 4.09 -21.04
CA PRO A 106 -4.38 5.35 -21.20
C PRO A 106 -5.75 5.34 -20.48
N VAL A 107 -6.21 6.50 -20.02
CA VAL A 107 -7.46 6.65 -19.25
C VAL A 107 -8.68 6.03 -19.94
N GLY A 108 -8.81 6.23 -21.26
CA GLY A 108 -9.93 5.65 -22.02
C GLY A 108 -9.90 4.12 -22.07
N ASP A 109 -8.71 3.53 -22.05
CA ASP A 109 -8.51 2.08 -22.08
C ASP A 109 -8.79 1.47 -20.70
N PHE A 110 -8.38 2.16 -19.63
CA PHE A 110 -8.77 1.81 -18.26
C PHE A 110 -10.30 1.85 -18.11
N ALA A 111 -10.96 2.89 -18.60
CA ALA A 111 -12.43 2.97 -18.57
C ALA A 111 -13.08 1.81 -19.36
N ARG A 112 -12.52 1.39 -20.51
CA ARG A 112 -13.01 0.19 -21.21
C ARG A 112 -12.83 -1.09 -20.40
N ALA A 113 -11.72 -1.23 -19.66
CA ALA A 113 -11.51 -2.37 -18.76
C ALA A 113 -12.54 -2.37 -17.60
N VAL A 114 -12.86 -1.21 -17.04
CA VAL A 114 -13.93 -1.06 -16.03
C VAL A 114 -15.29 -1.49 -16.61
N ALA A 115 -15.64 -1.00 -17.80
CA ALA A 115 -16.88 -1.40 -18.48
C ALA A 115 -16.91 -2.93 -18.76
N HIS A 116 -15.77 -3.53 -19.08
CA HIS A 116 -15.66 -4.98 -19.25
C HIS A 116 -15.92 -5.73 -17.95
N ALA A 117 -15.28 -5.33 -16.85
CA ALA A 117 -15.51 -5.92 -15.54
C ALA A 117 -16.99 -5.85 -15.12
N LEU A 118 -17.65 -4.72 -15.37
CA LEU A 118 -19.09 -4.55 -15.08
C LEU A 118 -19.98 -5.51 -15.88
N ARG A 119 -19.67 -5.76 -17.16
CA ARG A 119 -20.38 -6.78 -17.95
C ARG A 119 -20.22 -8.16 -17.33
N ILE A 120 -19.00 -8.55 -16.98
CA ILE A 120 -18.72 -9.86 -16.35
C ILE A 120 -19.49 -10.02 -15.03
N MET A 121 -19.57 -8.97 -14.21
CA MET A 121 -20.36 -8.98 -12.98
C MET A 121 -21.84 -9.21 -13.28
N GLY A 122 -22.40 -8.47 -14.25
CA GLY A 122 -23.79 -8.62 -14.70
C GLY A 122 -24.10 -10.02 -15.24
N ASP A 123 -23.23 -10.55 -16.09
CA ASP A 123 -23.37 -11.89 -16.69
C ASP A 123 -23.27 -13.01 -15.65
N SER A 124 -22.55 -12.76 -14.54
CA SER A 124 -22.40 -13.71 -13.43
C SER A 124 -23.44 -13.54 -12.32
N ALA A 125 -24.33 -12.54 -12.40
CA ALA A 125 -25.26 -12.21 -11.33
C ALA A 125 -26.21 -13.38 -11.03
N GLY A 126 -26.35 -13.72 -9.73
CA GLY A 126 -27.18 -14.83 -9.28
C GLY A 126 -26.57 -16.23 -9.46
N GLN A 127 -25.35 -16.34 -10.00
CA GLN A 127 -24.62 -17.61 -10.04
C GLN A 127 -23.83 -17.83 -8.75
N ASP A 128 -23.51 -19.09 -8.46
CA ASP A 128 -22.50 -19.40 -7.44
C ASP A 128 -21.17 -18.77 -7.83
N GLN A 129 -20.47 -18.18 -6.84
CA GLN A 129 -19.21 -17.45 -7.06
C GLN A 129 -19.34 -16.25 -8.04
N ALA A 130 -20.53 -15.65 -8.15
CA ALA A 130 -20.73 -14.38 -8.87
C ALA A 130 -19.69 -13.33 -8.43
N LEU A 131 -19.07 -12.64 -9.38
CA LEU A 131 -18.13 -11.58 -9.07
C LEU A 131 -18.91 -10.36 -8.57
N THR A 132 -18.78 -10.03 -7.29
CA THR A 132 -19.51 -8.90 -6.66
C THR A 132 -18.65 -7.65 -6.58
N LYS A 133 -17.32 -7.82 -6.59
CA LYS A 133 -16.35 -6.73 -6.53
C LYS A 133 -15.07 -7.11 -7.27
N VAL A 134 -14.47 -6.17 -7.98
CA VAL A 134 -13.08 -6.24 -8.45
C VAL A 134 -12.44 -4.87 -8.37
N VAL A 135 -11.17 -4.80 -8.02
CA VAL A 135 -10.41 -3.57 -7.99
C VAL A 135 -9.53 -3.58 -9.23
N LEU A 136 -9.71 -2.62 -10.12
CA LEU A 136 -8.81 -2.45 -11.27
C LEU A 136 -7.82 -1.33 -10.99
N SER A 137 -6.61 -1.48 -11.50
CA SER A 137 -5.51 -0.55 -11.31
C SER A 137 -4.90 -0.10 -12.64
N ARG A 138 -4.21 1.03 -12.57
CA ARG A 138 -3.38 1.56 -13.64
C ARG A 138 -2.14 2.22 -13.06
N THR A 139 -1.20 2.54 -13.94
CA THR A 139 0.09 3.09 -13.59
C THR A 139 0.38 4.40 -14.30
N LEU A 140 1.34 5.15 -13.77
CA LEU A 140 2.01 6.24 -14.48
C LEU A 140 3.50 5.90 -14.55
N ALA A 141 4.01 5.68 -15.76
CA ALA A 141 5.44 5.51 -16.01
C ALA A 141 6.10 6.87 -16.23
N LEU A 142 7.06 7.21 -15.39
CA LEU A 142 7.74 8.50 -15.31
C LEU A 142 9.23 8.35 -15.64
N THR A 143 9.77 9.27 -16.43
CA THR A 143 11.22 9.43 -16.61
C THR A 143 11.66 10.86 -16.34
N THR A 144 12.85 11.00 -15.75
CA THR A 144 13.44 12.29 -15.38
C THR A 144 14.81 12.51 -16.01
N ASP A 145 15.33 13.73 -15.94
CA ASP A 145 16.64 14.09 -16.47
C ASP A 145 17.83 13.70 -15.59
N ARG A 146 17.58 13.44 -14.31
CA ARG A 146 18.54 13.01 -13.30
C ARG A 146 17.85 12.10 -12.27
N PRO A 147 18.61 11.29 -11.50
CA PRO A 147 18.04 10.34 -10.55
C PRO A 147 17.04 10.98 -9.58
N ILE A 148 15.97 10.26 -9.29
CA ILE A 148 14.89 10.72 -8.42
C ILE A 148 15.35 10.60 -6.96
N PRO A 149 15.36 11.71 -6.19
CA PRO A 149 15.78 11.68 -4.79
C PRO A 149 14.70 11.05 -3.91
N ALA A 150 14.73 9.73 -3.73
CA ALA A 150 13.71 8.99 -2.98
C ALA A 150 13.51 9.53 -1.55
N ASP A 151 14.59 9.97 -0.89
CA ASP A 151 14.53 10.58 0.45
C ASP A 151 13.70 11.87 0.48
N LEU A 152 13.84 12.72 -0.54
CA LEU A 152 13.07 13.95 -0.65
C LEU A 152 11.59 13.64 -0.93
N VAL A 153 11.31 12.63 -1.77
CA VAL A 153 9.94 12.17 -2.02
C VAL A 153 9.32 11.65 -0.73
N MET A 154 10.04 10.81 0.02
CA MET A 154 9.62 10.28 1.33
C MET A 154 9.37 11.39 2.35
N ALA A 155 10.28 12.37 2.46
CA ALA A 155 10.12 13.50 3.37
C ALA A 155 8.88 14.35 3.06
N ARG A 156 8.55 14.52 1.76
CA ARG A 156 7.31 15.20 1.35
C ARG A 156 6.07 14.38 1.63
N LEU A 157 6.10 13.07 1.41
CA LEU A 157 4.99 12.18 1.78
C LEU A 157 4.73 12.19 3.28
N ALA A 158 5.78 12.23 4.11
CA ALA A 158 5.71 12.22 5.57
C ALA A 158 5.14 13.54 6.17
N GLN A 159 4.88 14.55 5.35
CA GLN A 159 4.14 15.75 5.77
C GLN A 159 2.71 15.41 6.20
N ASP A 160 2.10 14.38 5.58
CA ASP A 160 0.83 13.84 6.05
C ASP A 160 1.09 12.87 7.20
N ARG A 161 0.79 13.28 8.43
CA ARG A 161 1.02 12.45 9.62
C ARG A 161 -0.07 11.41 9.87
N THR A 162 -1.13 11.37 9.05
CA THR A 162 -2.19 10.37 9.21
C THR A 162 -1.91 9.09 8.41
N VAL A 163 -0.83 9.04 7.63
CA VAL A 163 -0.43 7.87 6.83
C VAL A 163 0.85 7.26 7.37
N THR A 164 1.08 6.00 7.05
CA THR A 164 2.38 5.36 7.23
C THR A 164 3.18 5.49 5.94
N THR A 165 4.23 6.30 5.97
CA THR A 165 5.21 6.30 4.91
C THR A 165 6.11 5.08 5.01
N PHE A 166 6.47 4.50 3.88
CA PHE A 166 7.36 3.35 3.85
C PHE A 166 8.34 3.42 2.68
N ALA A 167 9.50 2.80 2.86
CA ALA A 167 10.44 2.51 1.80
C ALA A 167 10.98 1.10 2.01
N THR A 168 11.00 0.29 0.97
CA THR A 168 11.54 -1.07 0.98
C THR A 168 12.49 -1.23 -0.20
N ARG A 169 13.73 -1.65 0.09
CA ARG A 169 14.69 -1.99 -0.96
C ARG A 169 14.19 -3.22 -1.70
N LEU A 170 14.16 -3.15 -3.03
CA LEU A 170 13.85 -4.28 -3.90
C LEU A 170 15.16 -4.87 -4.47
N PRO A 171 15.12 -6.08 -5.06
CA PRO A 171 16.28 -6.62 -5.75
C PRO A 171 16.72 -5.69 -6.87
N ASP A 172 18.04 -5.48 -6.97
CA ASP A 172 18.62 -4.61 -7.99
C ASP A 172 18.27 -5.14 -9.39
N GLN A 173 17.97 -4.23 -10.32
CA GLN A 173 17.66 -4.59 -11.70
C GLN A 173 18.92 -4.44 -12.56
N PRO A 174 19.37 -5.50 -13.27
CA PRO A 174 20.55 -5.40 -14.13
C PRO A 174 20.40 -4.26 -15.15
N GLY A 175 21.44 -3.43 -15.27
CA GLY A 175 21.49 -2.33 -16.23
C GLY A 175 20.76 -1.05 -15.82
N GLN A 176 20.30 -0.94 -14.57
CA GLN A 176 19.82 0.34 -14.01
C GLN A 176 20.81 0.93 -13.00
N ASP A 177 20.93 2.26 -13.02
CA ASP A 177 21.77 3.01 -12.10
C ASP A 177 21.04 3.25 -10.78
N GLY A 178 21.56 2.69 -9.69
CA GLY A 178 21.10 2.93 -8.32
C GLY A 178 20.12 1.88 -7.78
N PRO A 179 19.76 1.98 -6.49
CA PRO A 179 18.88 1.02 -5.84
C PRO A 179 17.46 1.12 -6.39
N ARG A 180 16.81 -0.04 -6.49
CA ARG A 180 15.37 -0.14 -6.77
C ARG A 180 14.61 -0.07 -5.45
N LEU A 181 13.73 0.91 -5.30
CA LEU A 181 13.00 1.16 -4.05
C LEU A 181 11.50 1.15 -4.30
N LEU A 182 10.78 0.41 -3.47
CA LEU A 182 9.34 0.53 -3.33
C LEU A 182 9.06 1.56 -2.23
N ILE A 183 8.47 2.70 -2.57
CA ILE A 183 8.17 3.76 -1.61
C ILE A 183 6.68 4.12 -1.63
N GLY A 184 6.12 4.60 -0.53
CA GLY A 184 4.74 5.02 -0.51
C GLY A 184 4.27 5.64 0.79
N ALA A 185 2.98 5.98 0.82
CA ALA A 185 2.30 6.63 1.94
C ALA A 185 0.92 6.00 2.13
N THR A 186 0.89 4.84 2.79
CA THR A 186 -0.32 4.04 2.92
C THR A 186 -1.15 4.46 4.14
N PRO A 187 -2.47 4.68 3.97
CA PRO A 187 -3.36 4.91 5.09
C PRO A 187 -3.85 3.60 5.75
N GLU A 188 -3.58 2.44 5.14
CA GLU A 188 -4.28 1.19 5.46
C GLU A 188 -3.37 0.20 6.18
N LEU A 189 -3.66 -0.01 7.46
CA LEU A 189 -3.05 -1.06 8.27
C LEU A 189 -3.71 -2.41 7.93
N LEU A 190 -2.93 -3.31 7.34
CA LEU A 190 -3.37 -4.67 7.07
C LEU A 190 -3.45 -5.46 8.38
N LEU A 191 -2.36 -5.46 9.15
CA LEU A 191 -2.26 -6.17 10.42
C LEU A 191 -1.14 -5.59 11.29
N ARG A 192 -1.42 -5.35 12.57
CA ARG A 192 -0.40 -5.13 13.60
C ARG A 192 -0.56 -6.20 14.68
N LYS A 193 0.55 -6.73 15.18
CA LYS A 193 0.62 -7.67 16.31
C LYS A 193 1.49 -7.10 17.44
N SER A 194 1.05 -7.27 18.68
CA SER A 194 1.85 -7.06 19.88
C SER A 194 1.49 -8.13 20.92
N ALA A 195 2.43 -9.04 21.20
CA ALA A 195 2.18 -10.31 21.87
C ALA A 195 0.95 -11.01 21.26
N ALA A 196 -0.02 -11.40 22.07
CA ALA A 196 -1.26 -12.00 21.58
C ALA A 196 -2.24 -11.01 20.93
N GLN A 197 -2.05 -9.69 21.05
CA GLN A 197 -3.02 -8.71 20.55
C GLN A 197 -2.81 -8.41 19.06
N ILE A 198 -3.87 -8.43 18.28
CA ILE A 198 -3.87 -8.04 16.87
C ILE A 198 -4.84 -6.91 16.57
N VAL A 199 -4.49 -6.11 15.57
CA VAL A 199 -5.32 -5.03 15.04
C VAL A 199 -5.25 -5.03 13.52
N SER A 200 -6.40 -4.92 12.86
CA SER A 200 -6.52 -4.60 11.43
C SER A 200 -7.38 -3.34 11.26
N HIS A 201 -7.12 -2.53 10.24
CA HIS A 201 -7.91 -1.32 9.95
C HIS A 201 -8.15 -1.21 8.44
N PRO A 202 -9.01 -2.08 7.87
CA PRO A 202 -9.39 -2.01 6.46
C PRO A 202 -10.04 -0.67 6.10
N LEU A 203 -9.74 -0.19 4.90
CA LEU A 203 -10.33 1.01 4.31
C LEU A 203 -11.02 0.67 2.99
N ALA A 204 -12.30 1.02 2.86
CA ALA A 204 -13.06 0.84 1.61
C ALA A 204 -14.21 1.83 1.55
N GLY A 205 -14.48 2.38 0.38
CA GLY A 205 -15.28 3.60 0.21
C GLY A 205 -14.42 4.86 0.43
N SER A 206 -14.54 5.82 -0.49
CA SER A 206 -13.66 6.99 -0.53
C SER A 206 -14.37 8.24 -1.05
N ALA A 207 -13.98 9.40 -0.54
CA ALA A 207 -14.38 10.69 -1.10
C ALA A 207 -13.21 11.69 -1.03
N PRO A 208 -12.99 12.54 -2.03
CA PRO A 208 -11.89 13.51 -2.01
C PRO A 208 -12.09 14.58 -0.94
N ARG A 209 -10.99 15.03 -0.33
CA ARG A 209 -10.98 16.20 0.58
C ARG A 209 -11.17 17.50 -0.20
N SER A 210 -11.74 18.49 0.46
CA SER A 210 -11.92 19.85 -0.08
C SER A 210 -11.27 20.89 0.84
N ALA A 211 -10.68 21.93 0.25
CA ALA A 211 -10.21 23.10 1.00
C ALA A 211 -11.38 23.96 1.53
N ASP A 212 -12.55 23.90 0.87
CA ASP A 212 -13.80 24.47 1.37
C ASP A 212 -14.39 23.55 2.45
N PRO A 213 -14.47 23.99 3.73
CA PRO A 213 -14.93 23.16 4.85
C PRO A 213 -16.38 22.69 4.73
N VAL A 214 -17.25 23.44 4.03
CA VAL A 214 -18.65 23.07 3.84
C VAL A 214 -18.73 21.90 2.86
N ARG A 215 -18.02 22.01 1.73
CA ARG A 215 -17.93 20.93 0.74
C ARG A 215 -17.23 19.69 1.30
N ASP A 216 -16.19 19.88 2.11
CA ASP A 216 -15.45 18.78 2.74
C ASP A 216 -16.35 17.96 3.67
N ARG A 217 -17.15 18.65 4.50
CA ARG A 217 -18.13 18.01 5.39
C ARG A 217 -19.26 17.34 4.63
N ALA A 218 -19.74 17.96 3.55
CA ALA A 218 -20.75 17.36 2.68
C ALA A 218 -20.24 16.06 2.03
N ALA A 219 -18.99 16.05 1.56
CA ALA A 219 -18.36 14.84 1.01
C ALA A 219 -18.22 13.73 2.06
N ALA A 220 -17.79 14.07 3.28
CA ALA A 220 -17.69 13.13 4.39
C ALA A 220 -19.06 12.51 4.75
N ASN A 221 -20.09 13.35 4.90
CA ASN A 221 -21.45 12.91 5.20
C ASN A 221 -22.04 12.06 4.07
N GLY A 222 -21.81 12.46 2.82
CA GLY A 222 -22.24 11.70 1.64
C GLY A 222 -21.62 10.30 1.60
N LEU A 223 -20.32 10.18 1.90
CA LEU A 223 -19.65 8.89 2.00
C LEU A 223 -20.23 8.02 3.12
N LEU A 224 -20.44 8.58 4.31
CA LEU A 224 -21.00 7.85 5.45
C LEU A 224 -22.42 7.34 5.20
N GLN A 225 -23.22 8.09 4.44
CA GLN A 225 -24.61 7.74 4.09
C GLN A 225 -24.73 6.86 2.84
N SER A 226 -23.66 6.65 2.09
CA SER A 226 -23.71 5.89 0.84
C SER A 226 -23.94 4.39 1.08
N ASP A 227 -25.11 3.89 0.68
CA ASP A 227 -25.45 2.47 0.73
C ASP A 227 -24.52 1.60 -0.14
N LYS A 228 -23.96 2.17 -1.22
CA LYS A 228 -22.95 1.51 -2.05
C LYS A 228 -21.67 1.30 -1.24
N ASP A 229 -21.10 2.39 -0.73
CA ASP A 229 -19.81 2.36 -0.02
C ASP A 229 -19.89 1.55 1.28
N ARG A 230 -20.99 1.65 2.05
CA ARG A 230 -21.16 0.85 3.27
C ARG A 230 -21.24 -0.65 2.99
N ARG A 231 -21.96 -1.06 1.94
CA ARG A 231 -22.03 -2.49 1.55
C ARG A 231 -20.67 -2.99 1.07
N GLU A 232 -19.97 -2.18 0.26
CA GLU A 232 -18.60 -2.52 -0.16
C GLU A 232 -17.67 -2.67 1.04
N HIS A 233 -17.76 -1.77 2.01
CA HIS A 233 -16.95 -1.78 3.22
C HIS A 233 -17.24 -3.02 4.09
N ALA A 234 -18.52 -3.36 4.28
CA ALA A 234 -18.92 -4.53 5.06
C ALA A 234 -18.31 -5.83 4.51
N LEU A 235 -18.29 -6.01 3.19
CA LEU A 235 -17.66 -7.19 2.56
C LEU A 235 -16.16 -7.32 2.89
N VAL A 236 -15.45 -6.20 3.00
CA VAL A 236 -14.03 -6.20 3.38
C VAL A 236 -13.86 -6.60 4.85
N VAL A 237 -14.70 -6.04 5.73
CA VAL A 237 -14.67 -6.33 7.17
C VAL A 237 -15.00 -7.80 7.43
N GLU A 238 -16.06 -8.32 6.83
CA GLU A 238 -16.48 -9.72 6.93
C GLU A 238 -15.36 -10.67 6.49
N TYR A 239 -14.75 -10.42 5.34
CA TYR A 239 -13.61 -11.21 4.87
C TYR A 239 -12.45 -11.25 5.88
N ILE A 240 -12.09 -10.10 6.46
CA ILE A 240 -10.98 -10.05 7.42
C ILE A 240 -11.34 -10.78 8.72
N LEU A 241 -12.59 -10.64 9.18
CA LEU A 241 -13.09 -11.38 10.34
C LEU A 241 -13.04 -12.90 10.11
N ASP A 242 -13.52 -13.36 8.95
CA ASP A 242 -13.54 -14.78 8.58
C ASP A 242 -12.12 -15.38 8.49
N VAL A 243 -11.18 -14.63 7.92
CA VAL A 243 -9.78 -15.08 7.80
C VAL A 243 -9.08 -15.13 9.16
N LEU A 244 -9.35 -14.18 10.06
CA LEU A 244 -8.69 -14.10 11.37
C LEU A 244 -9.35 -14.97 12.44
N ALA A 245 -10.64 -15.27 12.32
CA ALA A 245 -11.40 -16.01 13.33
C ALA A 245 -10.72 -17.33 13.78
N PRO A 246 -10.15 -18.17 12.89
CA PRO A 246 -9.49 -19.41 13.30
C PRO A 246 -8.26 -19.21 14.19
N PHE A 247 -7.66 -18.02 14.19
CA PHE A 247 -6.44 -17.72 14.94
C PHE A 247 -6.72 -17.04 16.30
N CYS A 248 -7.95 -16.61 16.55
CA CYS A 248 -8.28 -15.68 17.62
C CYS A 248 -9.23 -16.28 18.67
N ALA A 249 -8.86 -16.15 19.95
CA ALA A 249 -9.72 -16.44 21.10
C ALA A 249 -10.85 -15.42 21.26
N ASP A 250 -10.61 -14.16 20.88
CA ASP A 250 -11.61 -13.12 20.75
C ASP A 250 -11.30 -12.27 19.51
N LEU A 251 -12.35 -11.83 18.81
CA LEU A 251 -12.24 -11.02 17.60
C LEU A 251 -13.51 -10.19 17.44
N GLY A 252 -13.37 -8.90 17.14
CA GLY A 252 -14.51 -8.04 16.90
C GLY A 252 -14.13 -6.64 16.45
N CYS A 253 -15.15 -5.81 16.25
CA CYS A 253 -15.03 -4.42 15.81
C CYS A 253 -15.85 -3.50 16.74
N PRO A 254 -15.36 -3.20 17.96
CA PRO A 254 -16.17 -2.57 19.01
C PRO A 254 -16.70 -1.17 18.64
N GLU A 255 -15.97 -0.44 17.79
CA GLU A 255 -16.35 0.90 17.32
C GLU A 255 -17.22 0.87 16.04
N GLY A 256 -17.35 -0.30 15.39
CA GLY A 256 -18.00 -0.43 14.09
C GLY A 256 -17.31 0.38 12.98
N THR A 257 -18.07 0.67 11.92
CA THR A 257 -17.60 1.50 10.80
C THR A 257 -17.61 2.97 11.17
N THR A 258 -16.48 3.64 10.98
CA THR A 258 -16.29 5.08 11.25
C THR A 258 -15.71 5.79 10.02
N LEU A 259 -15.76 7.13 10.02
CA LEU A 259 -15.01 7.94 9.06
C LEU A 259 -13.57 8.12 9.54
N THR A 260 -12.63 7.90 8.64
CA THR A 260 -11.22 8.29 8.80
C THR A 260 -10.77 9.10 7.58
N HIS A 261 -9.55 9.64 7.65
CA HIS A 261 -9.06 10.55 6.62
C HIS A 261 -7.56 10.52 6.43
N THR A 262 -7.16 11.00 5.26
CA THR A 262 -5.82 11.48 4.94
C THR A 262 -5.88 12.97 4.60
N GLY A 263 -4.73 13.57 4.32
CA GLY A 263 -4.67 14.91 3.75
C GLY A 263 -5.39 15.05 2.40
N SER A 264 -5.67 13.94 1.71
CA SER A 264 -6.27 13.96 0.36
C SER A 264 -7.65 13.31 0.25
N MET A 265 -8.00 12.37 1.13
CA MET A 265 -9.23 11.57 1.03
C MET A 265 -9.91 11.33 2.39
N TRP A 266 -11.24 11.28 2.40
CA TRP A 266 -12.05 10.58 3.40
C TRP A 266 -12.15 9.09 3.07
N HIS A 267 -12.26 8.25 4.09
CA HIS A 267 -12.43 6.79 3.99
C HIS A 267 -13.42 6.28 5.02
N LEU A 268 -14.19 5.24 4.68
CA LEU A 268 -14.80 4.40 5.73
C LEU A 268 -13.74 3.43 6.25
N GLY A 269 -13.64 3.32 7.57
CA GLY A 269 -12.69 2.45 8.26
C GLY A 269 -13.37 1.70 9.40
N THR A 270 -13.01 0.43 9.57
CA THR A 270 -13.46 -0.38 10.71
C THR A 270 -12.25 -0.92 11.44
N ARG A 271 -12.11 -0.56 12.72
CA ARG A 271 -11.02 -1.08 13.55
C ARG A 271 -11.38 -2.48 14.05
N ILE A 272 -10.71 -3.50 13.53
CA ILE A 272 -10.86 -4.89 13.94
C ILE A 272 -9.78 -5.19 14.98
N GLN A 273 -10.16 -5.77 16.11
CA GLN A 273 -9.29 -6.11 17.23
C GLN A 273 -9.54 -7.55 17.64
N GLY A 274 -8.47 -8.26 18.00
CA GLY A 274 -8.59 -9.61 18.52
C GLY A 274 -7.37 -10.04 19.31
N ARG A 275 -7.51 -11.17 20.00
CA ARG A 275 -6.46 -11.83 20.76
C ARG A 275 -6.22 -13.23 20.23
N LEU A 276 -4.99 -13.52 19.83
CA LEU A 276 -4.57 -14.79 19.28
C LEU A 276 -4.66 -15.93 20.31
N HIS A 277 -4.92 -17.15 19.82
CA HIS A 277 -4.76 -18.38 20.60
C HIS A 277 -3.29 -18.69 20.87
N ASP A 278 -2.44 -18.43 19.87
CA ASP A 278 -1.00 -18.67 19.91
C ASP A 278 -0.25 -17.37 19.65
N GLU A 279 0.37 -16.82 20.70
CA GLU A 279 1.15 -15.58 20.61
C GLU A 279 2.48 -15.75 19.85
N SER A 280 2.94 -16.99 19.65
CA SER A 280 4.18 -17.29 18.94
C SER A 280 4.04 -17.15 17.42
N LEU A 281 2.81 -17.13 16.92
CA LEU A 281 2.52 -16.98 15.49
C LEU A 281 3.01 -15.61 14.97
N PRO A 282 3.98 -15.57 14.03
CA PRO A 282 4.52 -14.30 13.55
C PRO A 282 3.50 -13.48 12.74
N SER A 283 3.53 -12.16 12.90
CA SER A 283 2.63 -11.23 12.21
C SER A 283 2.67 -11.33 10.69
N ILE A 284 3.83 -11.65 10.10
CA ILE A 284 3.96 -11.84 8.65
C ILE A 284 3.13 -13.02 8.12
N LEU A 285 3.01 -14.10 8.90
CA LEU A 285 2.20 -15.25 8.51
C LEU A 285 0.71 -14.92 8.55
N LEU A 286 0.27 -14.16 9.56
CA LEU A 286 -1.10 -13.65 9.61
C LEU A 286 -1.39 -12.68 8.46
N ALA A 287 -0.45 -11.75 8.18
CA ALA A 287 -0.56 -10.82 7.07
C ALA A 287 -0.65 -11.54 5.71
N SER A 288 0.12 -12.61 5.50
CA SER A 288 0.08 -13.41 4.28
C SER A 288 -1.21 -14.22 4.11
N ARG A 289 -1.97 -14.48 5.18
CA ARG A 289 -3.32 -15.08 5.08
C ARG A 289 -4.39 -14.06 4.70
N LEU A 290 -4.22 -12.81 5.13
CA LEU A 290 -5.16 -11.72 4.85
C LEU A 290 -5.01 -11.13 3.46
N HIS A 291 -3.77 -11.03 2.98
CA HIS A 291 -3.47 -10.38 1.71
C HIS A 291 -3.62 -11.37 0.53
N PRO A 292 -4.25 -10.98 -0.59
CA PRO A 292 -4.96 -9.72 -0.83
C PRO A 292 -6.39 -9.68 -0.26
N THR A 293 -6.75 -8.56 0.38
CA THR A 293 -8.13 -8.33 0.83
C THR A 293 -9.04 -7.90 -0.32
N PRO A 294 -10.38 -7.98 -0.19
CA PRO A 294 -11.31 -7.45 -1.17
C PRO A 294 -11.20 -5.93 -1.37
N ALA A 295 -10.52 -5.17 -0.49
CA ALA A 295 -10.29 -3.73 -0.67
C ALA A 295 -9.35 -3.43 -1.84
N ILE A 296 -8.43 -4.35 -2.17
CA ILE A 296 -7.45 -4.16 -3.23
C ILE A 296 -7.48 -5.24 -4.32
N CYS A 297 -8.24 -6.33 -4.13
CA CYS A 297 -8.44 -7.38 -5.14
C CYS A 297 -9.89 -7.46 -5.59
N GLY A 298 -10.77 -8.03 -4.77
CA GLY A 298 -12.18 -8.21 -5.09
C GLY A 298 -12.78 -9.41 -4.38
N LEU A 299 -14.00 -9.77 -4.74
CA LEU A 299 -14.73 -10.88 -4.14
C LEU A 299 -15.59 -11.59 -5.20
N PRO A 300 -15.50 -12.93 -5.35
CA PRO A 300 -14.53 -13.85 -4.72
C PRO A 300 -13.08 -13.56 -5.10
N VAL A 301 -12.14 -13.68 -4.15
CA VAL A 301 -10.74 -13.23 -4.31
C VAL A 301 -10.04 -13.86 -5.51
N ARG A 302 -10.13 -15.19 -5.69
CA ARG A 302 -9.46 -15.88 -6.81
C ARG A 302 -10.00 -15.43 -8.16
N ARG A 303 -11.32 -15.36 -8.32
CA ARG A 303 -11.98 -14.91 -9.54
C ARG A 303 -11.63 -13.46 -9.88
N ALA A 304 -11.57 -12.60 -8.86
CA ALA A 304 -11.15 -11.22 -9.02
C ALA A 304 -9.67 -11.12 -9.46
N ALA A 305 -8.77 -11.89 -8.83
CA ALA A 305 -7.35 -11.92 -9.18
C ALA A 305 -7.12 -12.41 -10.63
N ASP A 306 -7.84 -13.45 -11.05
CA ASP A 306 -7.78 -13.96 -12.44
C ASP A 306 -8.23 -12.89 -13.44
N LEU A 307 -9.31 -12.16 -13.13
CA LEU A 307 -9.79 -11.08 -13.99
C LEU A 307 -8.84 -9.89 -14.02
N ILE A 308 -8.25 -9.53 -12.88
CA ILE A 308 -7.22 -8.48 -12.79
C ILE A 308 -6.04 -8.82 -13.71
N HIS A 309 -5.56 -10.07 -13.65
CA HIS A 309 -4.46 -10.53 -14.51
C HIS A 309 -4.81 -10.46 -16.01
N GLN A 310 -6.07 -10.68 -16.37
CA GLN A 310 -6.53 -10.61 -17.76
C GLN A 310 -6.71 -9.17 -18.28
N LEU A 311 -7.15 -8.24 -17.41
CA LEU A 311 -7.53 -6.89 -17.82
C LEU A 311 -6.43 -5.84 -17.64
N GLU A 312 -5.50 -6.04 -16.69
CA GLU A 312 -4.42 -5.09 -16.41
C GLU A 312 -3.19 -5.39 -17.29
N PRO A 313 -2.74 -4.45 -18.13
CA PRO A 313 -1.61 -4.69 -19.02
C PRO A 313 -0.25 -4.63 -18.30
N VAL A 314 -0.22 -4.07 -17.09
CA VAL A 314 0.99 -3.95 -16.26
C VAL A 314 0.80 -4.81 -15.02
N PRO A 315 1.66 -5.81 -14.78
CA PRO A 315 1.64 -6.58 -13.54
C PRO A 315 1.81 -5.67 -12.32
N ARG A 316 1.05 -5.94 -11.26
CA ARG A 316 1.10 -5.12 -10.04
C ARG A 316 2.41 -5.26 -9.27
N GLY A 317 3.08 -6.42 -9.35
CA GLY A 317 4.25 -6.72 -8.53
C GLY A 317 3.92 -6.54 -7.05
N PHE A 318 4.61 -5.61 -6.39
CA PHE A 318 4.36 -5.30 -4.97
C PHE A 318 3.21 -4.32 -4.72
N TYR A 319 2.73 -3.59 -5.73
CA TYR A 319 1.54 -2.75 -5.56
C TYR A 319 0.31 -3.61 -5.22
N ALA A 320 -0.55 -3.11 -4.33
CA ALA A 320 -1.65 -3.85 -3.75
C ALA A 320 -1.23 -5.14 -3.02
N GLY A 321 0.08 -5.32 -2.78
CA GLY A 321 0.70 -6.31 -1.92
C GLY A 321 0.60 -5.94 -0.42
N ALA A 322 1.50 -6.50 0.38
CA ALA A 322 1.71 -6.09 1.77
C ALA A 322 3.16 -5.67 2.00
N THR A 323 3.42 -4.64 2.80
CA THR A 323 4.76 -4.22 3.20
C THR A 323 4.81 -4.02 4.70
N GLY A 324 5.88 -4.43 5.35
CA GLY A 324 5.92 -4.43 6.80
C GLY A 324 7.18 -5.02 7.39
N TRP A 325 7.07 -5.31 8.68
CA TRP A 325 8.14 -5.90 9.47
C TRP A 325 7.57 -6.76 10.60
N ASN A 326 8.39 -7.68 11.09
CA ASN A 326 8.23 -8.31 12.39
C ASN A 326 9.58 -8.50 13.09
N ASP A 327 9.57 -8.44 14.41
CA ASP A 327 10.72 -8.73 15.26
C ASP A 327 10.88 -10.24 15.53
N ALA A 328 11.86 -10.58 16.36
CA ALA A 328 12.19 -11.95 16.72
C ALA A 328 11.14 -12.64 17.62
N GLN A 329 10.17 -11.89 18.16
CA GLN A 329 9.01 -12.41 18.91
C GLN A 329 7.79 -12.55 17.99
N GLY A 330 7.93 -12.18 16.70
CA GLY A 330 6.85 -12.19 15.73
C GLY A 330 5.92 -10.97 15.81
N ASP A 331 6.19 -10.02 16.71
CA ASP A 331 5.45 -8.76 16.81
C ASP A 331 5.84 -7.85 15.66
N GLY A 332 4.93 -7.00 15.20
CA GLY A 332 5.19 -6.20 14.01
C GLY A 332 3.97 -5.53 13.40
N ALA A 333 4.19 -4.88 12.26
CA ALA A 333 3.14 -4.19 11.52
C ALA A 333 3.32 -4.38 10.01
N TRP A 334 2.20 -4.69 9.36
CA TRP A 334 2.06 -4.89 7.93
C TRP A 334 0.96 -3.98 7.39
N PHE A 335 1.22 -3.40 6.24
CA PHE A 335 0.39 -2.39 5.60
C PHE A 335 0.06 -2.80 4.17
N VAL A 336 -1.09 -2.37 3.69
CA VAL A 336 -1.44 -2.57 2.28
C VAL A 336 -0.56 -1.65 1.42
N THR A 337 0.07 -2.20 0.39
CA THR A 337 1.03 -1.46 -0.45
C THR A 337 0.31 -0.63 -1.51
N ILE A 338 -0.27 0.49 -1.09
CA ILE A 338 -0.99 1.44 -1.94
C ILE A 338 -0.45 2.86 -1.77
N ARG A 339 -0.85 3.76 -2.68
CA ARG A 339 -0.29 5.14 -2.76
C ARG A 339 1.22 5.10 -2.81
N CYS A 340 1.73 4.22 -3.68
CA CYS A 340 3.14 3.88 -3.77
C CYS A 340 3.67 4.01 -5.19
N ALA A 341 4.99 4.09 -5.27
CA ALA A 341 5.75 4.07 -6.49
C ALA A 341 6.95 3.13 -6.34
N GLU A 342 7.32 2.51 -7.44
CA GLU A 342 8.64 1.93 -7.59
C GLU A 342 9.57 2.96 -8.23
N ILE A 343 10.74 3.19 -7.64
CA ILE A 343 11.73 4.16 -8.11
C ILE A 343 13.06 3.43 -8.35
N CYS A 344 13.67 3.66 -9.52
CA CYS A 344 15.01 3.19 -9.83
C CYS A 344 15.72 4.19 -10.74
N GLY A 345 16.81 4.78 -10.25
CA GLY A 345 17.55 5.82 -10.95
C GLY A 345 16.66 6.99 -11.40
N THR A 346 16.58 7.19 -12.72
CA THR A 346 15.80 8.26 -13.38
C THR A 346 14.36 7.84 -13.70
N THR A 347 13.90 6.69 -13.21
CA THR A 347 12.59 6.13 -13.55
C THR A 347 11.74 5.94 -12.30
N ALA A 348 10.43 6.15 -12.46
CA ALA A 348 9.45 5.76 -11.46
C ALA A 348 8.20 5.19 -12.11
N ARG A 349 7.56 4.22 -11.46
CA ARG A 349 6.23 3.75 -11.80
C ARG A 349 5.31 3.93 -10.61
N LEU A 350 4.35 4.83 -10.72
CA LEU A 350 3.33 5.07 -9.70
C LEU A 350 2.14 4.16 -9.96
N HIS A 351 1.44 3.72 -8.91
CA HIS A 351 0.24 2.89 -9.03
C HIS A 351 -0.98 3.51 -8.33
N ALA A 352 -2.16 3.33 -8.93
CA ALA A 352 -3.45 3.63 -8.31
C ALA A 352 -4.56 2.71 -8.84
N GLY A 353 -5.53 2.38 -7.99
CA GLY A 353 -6.66 1.52 -8.35
C GLY A 353 -7.98 1.99 -7.74
N ALA A 354 -9.07 1.53 -8.33
CA ALA A 354 -10.44 1.87 -7.97
C ALA A 354 -11.28 0.60 -7.80
N GLY A 355 -12.15 0.61 -6.79
CA GLY A 355 -13.04 -0.50 -6.49
C GLY A 355 -14.26 -0.47 -7.40
N ILE A 356 -14.40 -1.49 -8.24
CA ILE A 356 -15.49 -1.61 -9.20
C ILE A 356 -16.56 -2.51 -8.60
N VAL A 357 -17.79 -2.01 -8.61
CA VAL A 357 -19.01 -2.71 -8.18
C VAL A 357 -20.14 -2.43 -9.18
N PRO A 358 -21.21 -3.24 -9.21
CA PRO A 358 -22.36 -2.95 -10.06
C PRO A 358 -22.85 -1.50 -9.90
N GLY A 359 -22.97 -0.79 -11.02
CA GLY A 359 -23.36 0.63 -11.06
C GLY A 359 -22.20 1.64 -11.01
N SER A 360 -20.94 1.20 -10.96
CA SER A 360 -19.79 2.08 -11.17
C SER A 360 -19.80 2.74 -12.56
N ASP A 361 -19.34 3.99 -12.64
CA ASP A 361 -19.18 4.72 -13.91
C ASP A 361 -17.71 4.64 -14.39
N PRO A 362 -17.43 4.06 -15.56
CA PRO A 362 -16.06 3.85 -16.03
C PRO A 362 -15.14 5.07 -16.01
N MET A 363 -15.65 6.26 -16.33
CA MET A 363 -14.84 7.47 -16.37
C MET A 363 -14.66 8.07 -14.97
N ALA A 364 -15.66 7.96 -14.09
CA ALA A 364 -15.55 8.33 -12.69
C ALA A 364 -14.48 7.49 -11.97
N GLU A 365 -14.42 6.17 -12.22
CA GLU A 365 -13.40 5.29 -11.64
C GLU A 365 -11.99 5.65 -12.15
N ALA A 366 -11.88 6.07 -13.42
CA ALA A 366 -10.64 6.60 -13.96
C ALA A 366 -10.23 7.93 -13.31
N ALA A 367 -11.19 8.81 -13.02
CA ALA A 367 -10.96 10.04 -12.28
C ALA A 367 -10.56 9.78 -10.82
N GLU A 368 -11.14 8.77 -10.17
CA GLU A 368 -10.78 8.36 -8.82
C GLU A 368 -9.32 7.88 -8.74
N THR A 369 -8.89 7.04 -9.69
CA THR A 369 -7.46 6.66 -9.77
C THR A 369 -6.56 7.88 -10.01
N GLY A 370 -7.02 8.85 -10.82
CA GLY A 370 -6.35 10.14 -11.02
C GLY A 370 -6.14 10.91 -9.70
N ALA A 371 -7.18 10.99 -8.87
CA ALA A 371 -7.11 11.62 -7.55
C ALA A 371 -6.17 10.86 -6.60
N LYS A 372 -6.18 9.52 -6.64
CA LYS A 372 -5.31 8.66 -5.80
C LYS A 372 -3.81 8.78 -6.14
N PHE A 373 -3.45 9.21 -7.35
CA PHE A 373 -2.07 9.58 -7.68
C PHE A 373 -1.59 10.88 -7.00
N GLY A 374 -2.52 11.72 -6.54
CA GLY A 374 -2.25 13.09 -6.09
C GLY A 374 -1.14 13.20 -5.05
N ALA A 375 -1.11 12.33 -4.04
CA ALA A 375 -0.09 12.37 -2.99
C ALA A 375 1.35 12.17 -3.55
N LEU A 376 1.53 11.23 -4.47
CA LEU A 376 2.82 10.98 -5.12
C LEU A 376 3.19 12.08 -6.12
N LEU A 377 2.20 12.57 -6.88
CA LEU A 377 2.42 13.69 -7.80
C LEU A 377 2.85 14.95 -7.04
N ASP A 378 2.20 15.27 -5.93
CA ASP A 378 2.58 16.40 -5.07
C ASP A 378 3.99 16.22 -4.49
N ALA A 379 4.35 15.01 -4.02
CA ALA A 379 5.68 14.70 -3.51
C ALA A 379 6.77 14.80 -4.60
N LEU A 380 6.41 14.54 -5.86
CA LEU A 380 7.25 14.73 -7.04
C LEU A 380 7.18 16.15 -7.63
N GLY A 381 6.43 17.07 -7.00
CA GLY A 381 6.29 18.47 -7.44
C GLY A 381 5.55 18.62 -8.77
N LEU A 382 4.66 17.67 -9.09
CA LEU A 382 3.91 17.61 -10.34
C LEU A 382 2.45 18.01 -10.14
N PRO A 383 1.79 18.59 -11.16
CA PRO A 383 0.39 18.93 -11.06
C PRO A 383 -0.47 17.67 -10.96
N ARG A 384 -1.40 17.62 -10.01
CA ARG A 384 -2.32 16.48 -9.81
C ARG A 384 -3.10 16.07 -11.08
N ALA A 385 -3.41 17.04 -11.95
CA ALA A 385 -4.09 16.78 -13.23
C ALA A 385 -3.30 15.82 -14.14
N ALA A 386 -1.99 15.75 -13.99
CA ALA A 386 -1.14 14.84 -14.75
C ALA A 386 -1.44 13.36 -14.46
N GLY A 387 -2.12 13.05 -13.34
CA GLY A 387 -2.66 11.72 -13.08
C GLY A 387 -3.69 11.25 -14.12
N MET A 388 -4.31 12.17 -14.85
CA MET A 388 -5.25 11.87 -15.93
C MET A 388 -4.61 12.00 -17.32
N THR A 389 -3.79 13.03 -17.52
CA THR A 389 -3.30 13.39 -18.87
C THR A 389 -1.90 12.87 -19.18
N GLY A 390 -1.13 12.46 -18.18
CA GLY A 390 0.32 12.32 -18.33
C GLY A 390 1.02 13.66 -18.56
N ILE A 391 2.31 13.60 -18.90
CA ILE A 391 3.16 14.73 -19.30
C ILE A 391 3.95 14.32 -20.53
N HIS A 392 3.77 15.06 -21.62
CA HIS A 392 4.57 14.95 -22.83
C HIS A 392 5.37 16.25 -22.97
N THR A 393 6.67 16.23 -22.70
CA THR A 393 7.53 17.35 -23.11
C THR A 393 7.95 17.13 -24.55
N ALA A 394 7.67 18.08 -25.44
CA ALA A 394 8.27 18.10 -26.77
C ALA A 394 9.81 18.10 -26.61
N SER A 395 10.46 17.23 -27.39
CA SER A 395 11.90 16.97 -27.36
C SER A 395 12.72 18.22 -27.62
#